data_AF-A0A965U1Q4-F1
#
_entry.id   AF-A0A965U1Q4-F1
#
_cell.length_a   1.000
_cell.length_b   1.000
_cell.length_c   1.000
_cell.angle_alpha   90.00
_cell.angle_beta   90.00
_cell.angle_gamma   90.00
#
_symmetry.space_group_name_H-M   'P 1'
#
loop_
_entity.id
_entity.type
_entity.pdbx_description
1 polymer ?
#
loop_
_entity_poly.entity_id
_entity_poly.type
_entity_poly.pdbx_seq_one_letter_code
_entity_poly.pdbx_strand_id
1 'polypeptide(L)'
;GHLRHIYSPSGRKTVAEGKDLTQVKWLVATGGALTRLPDRAAIMEQLSAANGGGMMLFPRPGTTRTLFDEDYILASLGVLSHKYPQEALVFAKNSLKL
;
A
#
# COMPACT_ATOMS: atom_id res chain seq x y z
N GLY A 1 -6.40 8.82 2.89
CA GLY A 1 -7.39 9.87 3.20
C GLY A 1 -8.63 9.24 3.78
N HIS A 2 -9.64 10.03 4.10
CA HIS A 2 -10.91 9.54 4.64
C HIS A 2 -12.07 10.42 4.20
N LEU A 3 -13.29 9.91 4.33
CA LEU A 3 -14.52 10.64 4.18
C LEU A 3 -14.91 11.25 5.53
N ARG A 4 -15.36 12.51 5.52
CA ARG A 4 -15.86 13.21 6.70
C ARG A 4 -17.26 13.74 6.44
N HIS A 5 -18.13 13.63 7.44
CA HIS A 5 -19.45 14.23 7.39
C HIS A 5 -19.40 15.67 7.93
N ILE A 6 -19.98 16.59 7.16
CA ILE A 6 -20.19 17.98 7.54
C ILE A 6 -21.71 18.20 7.61
N TYR A 7 -22.15 18.79 8.71
CA TYR A 7 -23.56 19.10 8.95
C TYR A 7 -23.77 20.59 8.79
N SER A 8 -24.73 20.97 7.94
CA SER A 8 -25.08 22.35 7.63
C SER A 8 -26.60 22.53 7.69
N PRO A 9 -27.11 23.78 7.68
CA PRO A 9 -28.56 24.02 7.54
C PRO A 9 -29.17 23.39 6.28
N SER A 10 -28.35 23.14 5.24
CA SER A 10 -28.75 22.42 4.02
C SER A 10 -28.70 20.89 4.13
N GLY A 11 -28.42 20.33 5.31
CA GLY A 11 -28.30 18.90 5.57
C GLY A 11 -26.85 18.40 5.66
N ARG A 12 -26.71 17.07 5.65
CA ARG A 12 -25.43 16.34 5.72
C ARG A 12 -24.75 16.31 4.36
N LYS A 13 -23.49 16.75 4.32
CA LYS A 13 -22.57 16.59 3.18
C LYS A 13 -21.44 15.63 3.57
N THR A 14 -20.98 14.84 2.62
CA THR A 14 -19.78 14.00 2.78
C THR A 14 -18.67 14.59 1.94
N VAL A 15 -17.51 14.83 2.54
CA VAL A 15 -16.33 15.40 1.89
C VAL A 15 -15.15 14.43 2.01
N ALA A 16 -14.25 14.47 1.04
CA ALA A 16 -13.01 13.68 1.03
C ALA A 16 -11.85 14.53 1.55
N GLU A 17 -11.06 13.99 2.49
CA GLU A 17 -9.89 14.65 3.06
C GLU A 17 -8.62 13.77 2.95
N GLY A 18 -7.53 14.37 2.46
CA GLY A 18 -6.23 13.73 2.27
C GLY A 18 -6.09 13.00 0.92
N LYS A 19 -5.05 12.17 0.79
CA LYS A 19 -4.78 11.42 -0.44
C LYS A 19 -5.83 10.33 -0.69
N ASP A 20 -6.26 10.22 -1.93
CA ASP A 20 -7.10 9.13 -2.41
C ASP A 20 -6.23 7.96 -2.90
N LEU A 21 -6.36 6.82 -2.24
CA LEU A 21 -5.67 5.57 -2.59
C LEU A 21 -6.63 4.50 -3.12
N THR A 22 -7.90 4.83 -3.38
CA THR A 22 -8.95 3.86 -3.78
C THR A 22 -8.58 3.04 -5.02
N GLN A 23 -7.77 3.60 -5.93
CA GLN A 23 -7.32 2.97 -7.17
C GLN A 23 -5.98 2.23 -7.07
N VAL A 24 -5.35 2.21 -5.89
CA VAL A 24 -4.09 1.47 -5.68
C VAL A 24 -4.34 -0.03 -5.82
N LYS A 25 -3.51 -0.70 -6.63
CA LYS A 25 -3.64 -2.13 -6.94
C LYS A 25 -2.65 -3.01 -6.17
N TRP A 26 -1.56 -2.43 -5.68
CA TRP A 26 -0.45 -3.17 -5.10
C TRP A 26 -0.17 -2.68 -3.69
N LEU A 27 -0.03 -3.62 -2.75
CA LEU A 27 0.41 -3.34 -1.39
C LEU A 27 1.76 -4.03 -1.19
N VAL A 28 2.83 -3.25 -1.10
CA VAL A 28 4.21 -3.77 -1.03
C VAL A 28 4.69 -3.77 0.42
N ALA A 29 4.95 -4.96 0.96
CA ALA A 29 5.62 -5.18 2.24
C ALA A 29 7.13 -5.02 2.08
N THR A 30 7.69 -3.99 2.68
CA THR A 30 9.15 -3.81 2.83
C THR A 30 9.45 -3.34 4.24
N GLY A 31 10.71 -3.46 4.69
CA GLY A 31 11.11 -3.23 6.08
C GLY A 31 11.13 -4.51 6.91
N GLY A 32 12.04 -4.58 7.89
CA GLY A 32 12.32 -5.81 8.64
C GLY A 32 11.09 -6.48 9.28
N ALA A 33 10.12 -5.71 9.79
CA ALA A 33 8.91 -6.26 10.38
C ALA A 33 8.00 -6.96 9.35
N LEU A 34 7.89 -6.39 8.14
CA LEU A 34 7.00 -6.90 7.09
C LEU A 34 7.68 -7.93 6.18
N THR A 35 9.00 -8.08 6.25
CA THR A 35 9.75 -9.06 5.46
C THR A 35 10.18 -10.28 6.27
N ARG A 36 10.52 -10.12 7.57
CA ARG A 36 11.15 -11.18 8.38
C ARG A 36 10.30 -11.77 9.49
N LEU A 37 9.19 -11.14 9.89
CA LEU A 37 8.33 -11.73 10.93
C LEU A 37 7.52 -12.91 10.35
N PRO A 38 7.34 -14.00 11.11
CA PRO A 38 6.51 -15.14 10.69
C PRO A 38 5.08 -14.72 10.28
N ASP A 39 4.52 -13.74 10.99
CA ASP A 39 3.14 -13.29 10.80
C ASP A 39 2.98 -12.19 9.73
N ARG A 40 4.01 -11.98 8.88
CA ARG A 40 3.97 -10.93 7.85
C ARG A 40 2.75 -11.00 6.94
N ALA A 41 2.29 -12.21 6.61
CA ALA A 41 1.11 -12.41 5.76
C ALA A 41 -0.17 -11.91 6.44
N ALA A 42 -0.36 -12.23 7.72
CA ALA A 42 -1.52 -11.81 8.49
C ALA A 42 -1.57 -10.29 8.67
N ILE A 43 -0.42 -9.65 8.91
CA ILE A 43 -0.33 -8.18 8.99
C ILE A 43 -0.79 -7.54 7.67
N MET A 44 -0.30 -8.06 6.54
CA MET A 44 -0.65 -7.52 5.22
C MET A 44 -2.11 -7.77 4.85
N GLU A 45 -2.68 -8.90 5.26
CA GLU A 45 -4.11 -9.20 5.12
C GLU A 45 -4.95 -8.17 5.89
N GLN A 46 -4.63 -7.91 7.15
CA GLN A 46 -5.33 -6.91 7.97
C GLN A 46 -5.23 -5.50 7.35
N LEU A 47 -4.06 -5.12 6.84
CA LEU A 47 -3.86 -3.85 6.14
C LEU A 47 -4.69 -3.75 4.85
N SER A 48 -4.76 -4.84 4.07
CA SER A 48 -5.57 -4.87 2.84
C SER A 48 -7.08 -4.75 3.12
N ALA A 49 -7.51 -5.16 4.31
CA ALA A 49 -8.90 -5.09 4.78
C ALA A 49 -9.22 -3.81 5.59
N ALA A 50 -8.26 -2.89 5.76
CA ALA A 50 -8.39 -1.73 6.64
C ALA A 50 -9.55 -0.77 6.27
N ASN A 51 -10.10 -0.87 5.06
CA ASN A 51 -11.28 -0.11 4.62
C ASN A 51 -12.62 -0.86 4.82
N GLY A 52 -12.73 -1.75 5.80
CA GLY A 52 -13.96 -2.49 6.06
C GLY A 52 -15.21 -1.61 6.30
N GLY A 53 -15.02 -0.41 6.86
CA GLY A 53 -16.10 0.55 7.12
C GLY A 53 -16.43 1.50 5.95
N GLY A 54 -15.69 1.44 4.83
CA GLY A 54 -15.93 2.28 3.63
C GLY A 54 -15.70 3.78 3.80
N MET A 55 -15.30 4.24 4.98
CA MET A 55 -15.03 5.66 5.28
C MET A 55 -13.58 6.08 4.98
N MET A 56 -12.70 5.14 4.63
CA MET A 56 -11.33 5.47 4.25
C MET A 56 -11.24 5.62 2.73
N LEU A 57 -10.38 6.52 2.26
CA LEU A 57 -9.99 6.60 0.85
C LEU A 57 -8.87 5.60 0.56
N PHE A 58 -9.06 4.36 1.00
CA PHE A 58 -8.18 3.22 0.77
C PHE A 58 -8.83 2.31 -0.28
N PRO A 59 -8.07 1.38 -0.89
CA PRO A 59 -8.65 0.35 -1.74
C PRO A 59 -9.78 -0.40 -1.04
N ARG A 60 -10.69 -0.99 -1.83
CA ARG A 60 -11.70 -1.87 -1.27
C ARG A 60 -11.02 -3.15 -0.75
N PRO A 61 -11.51 -3.75 0.34
CA PRO A 61 -10.99 -5.04 0.80
C PRO A 61 -10.97 -6.07 -0.33
N GLY A 62 -9.86 -6.79 -0.48
CA GLY A 62 -9.68 -7.82 -1.51
C GLY A 62 -9.38 -7.32 -2.92
N THR A 63 -9.23 -6.01 -3.16
CA THR A 63 -8.90 -5.49 -4.51
C THR A 63 -7.41 -5.25 -4.74
N THR A 64 -6.59 -5.33 -3.70
CA THR A 64 -5.13 -5.19 -3.79
C THR A 64 -4.44 -6.54 -3.86
N ARG A 65 -3.36 -6.61 -4.63
CA ARG A 65 -2.41 -7.72 -4.57
C ARG A 65 -1.26 -7.35 -3.65
N THR A 66 -1.02 -8.19 -2.66
CA THR A 66 0.12 -8.08 -1.75
C THR A 66 1.39 -8.59 -2.42
N LEU A 67 2.48 -7.84 -2.28
CA LEU A 67 3.82 -8.23 -2.68
C LEU A 67 4.77 -8.08 -1.50
N PHE A 68 5.81 -8.90 -1.44
CA PHE A 68 6.82 -8.84 -0.39
C PHE A 68 8.18 -8.53 -1.03
N ASP A 69 8.94 -7.65 -0.42
CA ASP A 69 10.36 -7.44 -0.70
C ASP A 69 11.15 -8.60 -0.06
N GLU A 70 11.17 -9.74 -0.74
CA GLU A 70 11.72 -11.00 -0.20
C GLU A 70 13.21 -10.89 0.11
N ASP A 71 13.95 -10.10 -0.68
CA ASP A 71 15.39 -9.91 -0.50
C ASP A 71 15.71 -8.73 0.45
N TYR A 72 14.70 -7.97 0.85
CA TYR A 72 14.81 -6.74 1.63
C TYR A 72 15.78 -5.69 1.02
N ILE A 73 15.66 -5.48 -0.30
CA ILE A 73 16.59 -4.65 -1.08
C ILE A 73 15.96 -3.40 -1.71
N LEU A 74 14.63 -3.21 -1.66
CA LEU A 74 13.98 -2.12 -2.40
C LEU A 74 14.50 -0.72 -2.03
N ALA A 75 14.85 -0.49 -0.76
CA ALA A 75 15.44 0.79 -0.34
C ALA A 75 16.79 1.05 -1.02
N SER A 76 17.66 0.03 -1.07
CA SER A 76 18.96 0.09 -1.74
C SER A 76 18.79 0.25 -3.26
N LEU A 77 17.81 -0.44 -3.85
CA LEU A 77 17.50 -0.33 -5.28
C LEU A 77 16.99 1.06 -5.66
N GLY A 78 16.26 1.75 -4.76
CA GLY A 78 15.87 3.13 -4.96
C GLY A 78 17.08 4.04 -5.24
N VAL A 79 18.13 3.93 -4.43
CA VAL A 79 19.38 4.67 -4.63
C VAL A 79 20.10 4.23 -5.91
N LEU A 80 20.22 2.91 -6.14
CA LEU A 80 20.90 2.36 -7.31
C LEU A 80 20.24 2.80 -8.63
N SER A 81 18.91 2.93 -8.63
CA SER A 81 18.12 3.28 -9.81
C SER A 81 18.45 4.64 -10.41
N HIS A 82 19.05 5.56 -9.63
CA HIS A 82 19.51 6.85 -10.14
C HIS A 82 20.58 6.72 -11.22
N LYS A 83 21.40 5.65 -11.16
CA LYS A 83 22.47 5.39 -12.14
C LYS A 83 22.19 4.17 -13.03
N TYR A 84 21.52 3.16 -12.49
CA TYR A 84 21.25 1.88 -13.16
C TYR A 84 19.76 1.52 -13.09
N PRO A 85 18.88 2.28 -13.76
CA PRO A 85 17.43 2.15 -13.61
C PRO A 85 16.89 0.81 -14.12
N GLN A 86 17.46 0.25 -15.18
CA GLN A 86 16.97 -1.01 -15.76
C GLN A 86 17.36 -2.20 -14.91
N GLU A 87 18.60 -2.24 -14.44
CA GLU A 87 19.13 -3.27 -13.56
C GLU A 87 18.42 -3.24 -12.20
N ALA A 88 18.22 -2.04 -11.64
CA ALA A 88 17.46 -1.87 -10.41
C ALA A 88 16.02 -2.37 -10.55
N LEU A 89 15.37 -2.14 -11.70
CA LEU A 89 14.04 -2.65 -11.97
C LEU A 89 14.00 -4.18 -12.08
N VAL A 90 15.00 -4.80 -12.73
CA VAL A 90 15.11 -6.26 -12.80
C VAL A 90 15.24 -6.86 -11.40
N PHE A 91 16.14 -6.32 -10.57
CA PHE A 91 16.29 -6.79 -9.19
C PHE A 91 15.03 -6.57 -8.36
N ALA A 92 14.35 -5.44 -8.52
CA ALA A 92 13.11 -5.16 -7.81
C ALA A 92 12.01 -6.17 -8.16
N LYS A 93 11.84 -6.50 -9.45
CA LYS A 93 10.87 -7.51 -9.89
C LYS A 93 11.19 -8.90 -9.34
N ASN A 94 12.47 -9.28 -9.35
CA ASN A 94 12.92 -10.56 -8.80
C ASN A 94 12.64 -10.68 -7.28
N SER A 95 12.90 -9.62 -6.52
CA SER A 95 12.56 -9.57 -5.08
C SER A 95 11.05 -9.66 -4.86
N LEU A 96 10.27 -8.92 -5.66
CA LEU A 96 8.80 -8.89 -5.59
C LEU A 96 8.10 -10.11 -6.19
N LYS A 97 8.85 -11.08 -6.75
CA LYS A 97 8.33 -12.27 -7.45
C LYS A 97 7.36 -11.88 -8.59
N LEU A 98 7.76 -10.91 -9.41
CA LEU A 98 7.03 -10.39 -10.57
C LEU A 98 7.71 -10.73 -11.91
#